data_AF-A0A1D3KAA2-F1
#
_entry.id   AF-A0A1D3KAA2-F1
#
_cell.length_a   1.000
_cell.length_b   1.000
_cell.length_c   1.000
_cell.angle_alpha   90.00
_cell.angle_beta   90.00
_cell.angle_gamma   90.00
#
_symmetry.space_group_name_H-M   'P 1'
#
loop_
_entity.id
_entity.type
_entity.pdbx_description
1 polymer ?
#
loop_
_entity_poly.entity_id
_entity_poly.type
_entity_poly.pdbx_seq_one_letter_code
_entity_poly.pdbx_strand_id
1 'polypeptide(L)'
;MQNAIKTAVSQQEVLDGFDQAKLPIDRDSIRSRRLLRLIELVEVLRTPNQQRTMWQMLLDAGANPDYILMRDCDDDVQNGRRPAIQVRINTLKHRGFVVLGYDADDRGFKLLLQDEGTSIARITVDKVSVRKFAEVLEDLVDDGTRPLTHPSANKAVSSNAVIQGDYLLRP
;
A
#
# COMPACT_ATOMS: atom_id res chain seq x y z
N MET A 1 -24.58 -17.49 37.67
CA MET A 1 -23.69 -17.91 36.56
C MET A 1 -23.52 -16.71 35.64
N GLN A 2 -22.37 -16.05 35.70
CA GLN A 2 -22.08 -14.82 34.94
C GLN A 2 -21.17 -15.19 33.76
N ASN A 3 -21.65 -15.00 32.53
CA ASN A 3 -20.88 -15.22 31.31
C ASN A 3 -20.02 -13.98 31.03
N ALA A 4 -18.72 -14.10 31.24
CA ALA A 4 -17.74 -13.13 30.79
C ALA A 4 -17.51 -13.32 29.28
N ILE A 5 -18.04 -12.40 28.48
CA ILE A 5 -17.68 -12.26 27.07
C ILE A 5 -16.26 -11.70 27.05
N LYS A 6 -15.27 -12.58 26.80
CA LYS A 6 -13.90 -12.18 26.50
C LYS A 6 -13.91 -11.49 25.15
N THR A 7 -13.85 -10.17 25.16
CA THR A 7 -13.50 -9.34 24.00
C THR A 7 -12.13 -9.81 23.50
N ALA A 8 -12.11 -10.53 22.38
CA ALA A 8 -10.89 -10.86 21.68
C ALA A 8 -10.35 -9.56 21.06
N VAL A 9 -9.55 -8.84 21.84
CA VAL A 9 -8.67 -7.79 21.34
C VAL A 9 -7.69 -8.49 20.41
N SER A 10 -7.77 -8.20 19.11
CA SER A 10 -6.75 -8.60 18.14
C SER A 10 -5.42 -8.04 18.62
N GLN A 11 -4.61 -8.90 19.25
CA GLN A 11 -3.23 -8.57 19.62
C GLN A 11 -2.44 -8.43 18.31
N GLN A 12 -2.37 -7.21 17.80
CA GLN A 12 -1.28 -6.79 16.93
C GLN A 12 -0.01 -6.87 17.78
N GLU A 13 0.87 -7.82 17.48
CA GLU A 13 2.26 -7.75 17.93
C GLU A 13 2.86 -6.48 17.31
N VAL A 14 2.82 -5.38 18.07
CA VAL A 14 3.63 -4.20 17.81
C VAL A 14 5.07 -4.65 17.99
N LEU A 15 5.78 -4.82 16.87
CA LEU A 15 7.23 -5.01 16.89
C LEU A 15 7.83 -3.80 17.62
N ASP A 16 8.68 -4.09 18.61
CA ASP A 16 9.25 -3.09 19.53
C ASP A 16 9.84 -1.89 18.76
N GLY A 17 9.17 -0.74 18.84
CA GLY A 17 9.60 0.52 18.23
C GLY A 17 9.39 0.69 16.72
N PHE A 18 8.69 -0.22 16.02
CA PHE A 18 8.44 -0.08 14.58
C PHE A 18 6.98 0.27 14.26
N ASP A 19 6.79 1.35 13.50
CA ASP A 19 5.49 1.72 12.95
C ASP A 19 5.13 0.91 11.70
N GLN A 20 3.87 0.50 11.61
CA GLN A 20 3.34 -0.12 10.42
C GLN A 20 3.27 0.90 9.28
N ALA A 21 3.77 0.53 8.09
CA ALA A 21 3.69 1.38 6.91
C ALA A 21 2.22 1.76 6.62
N LYS A 22 1.96 3.06 6.58
CA LYS A 22 0.68 3.66 6.20
C LYS A 22 0.83 4.43 4.90
N LEU A 23 -0.29 4.69 4.23
CA LEU A 23 -0.33 5.60 3.11
C LEU A 23 0.06 7.01 3.61
N PRO A 24 1.08 7.66 3.00
CA PRO A 24 1.54 8.99 3.36
C PRO A 24 0.58 10.06 2.82
N ILE A 25 -0.64 10.12 3.38
CA ILE A 25 -1.73 10.97 2.92
C ILE A 25 -2.18 11.88 4.06
N ASP A 26 -2.35 13.17 3.75
CA ASP A 26 -3.05 14.13 4.61
C ASP A 26 -4.57 13.86 4.60
N ARG A 27 -5.04 13.14 5.61
CA ARG A 27 -6.45 12.73 5.74
C ARG A 27 -7.37 13.89 6.07
N ASP A 28 -6.85 14.94 6.73
CA ASP A 28 -7.66 16.06 7.18
C ASP A 28 -8.11 16.94 5.99
N SER A 29 -7.40 16.85 4.86
CA SER A 29 -7.77 17.50 3.61
C SER A 29 -8.85 16.77 2.80
N ILE A 30 -9.19 15.52 3.15
CA ILE A 30 -10.11 14.68 2.37
C ILE A 30 -11.55 14.85 2.84
N ARG A 31 -12.46 15.15 1.91
CA ARG A 31 -13.88 15.35 2.21
C ARG A 31 -14.69 14.06 2.11
N SER A 32 -14.36 13.22 1.12
CA SER A 32 -15.05 11.95 0.89
C SER A 32 -14.81 10.98 2.04
N ARG A 33 -15.88 10.66 2.78
CA ARG A 33 -15.86 9.59 3.80
C ARG A 33 -15.61 8.24 3.17
N ARG A 34 -16.09 8.05 1.94
CA ARG A 34 -15.86 6.84 1.16
C ARG A 34 -14.40 6.69 0.75
N LEU A 35 -13.73 7.76 0.33
CA LEU A 35 -12.28 7.71 0.06
C LEU A 35 -11.49 7.41 1.34
N LEU A 36 -11.83 8.05 2.47
CA LEU A 36 -11.21 7.76 3.77
C LEU A 36 -11.37 6.28 4.15
N ARG A 37 -12.56 5.71 3.92
CA ARG A 37 -12.81 4.28 4.13
C ARG A 37 -11.97 3.40 3.20
N LEU A 38 -11.81 3.79 1.94
CA LEU A 38 -10.96 3.05 0.99
C LEU A 38 -9.49 3.06 1.42
N ILE A 39 -8.98 4.22 1.88
CA ILE A 39 -7.63 4.36 2.44
C ILE A 39 -7.46 3.42 3.64
N GLU A 40 -8.41 3.43 4.58
CA GLU A 40 -8.40 2.54 5.75
C GLU A 40 -8.35 1.07 5.32
N LEU A 41 -9.17 0.65 4.36
CA LEU A 41 -9.17 -0.73 3.87
C LEU A 41 -7.82 -1.14 3.28
N VAL A 42 -7.16 -0.26 2.51
CA VAL A 42 -5.83 -0.52 1.95
C VAL A 42 -4.77 -0.68 3.06
N GLU A 43 -4.93 0.02 4.17
CA GLU A 43 -4.00 -0.05 5.31
C GLU A 43 -4.24 -1.23 6.24
N VAL A 44 -5.48 -1.70 6.38
CA VAL A 44 -5.86 -2.71 7.38
C VAL A 44 -6.11 -4.10 6.81
N LEU A 45 -6.59 -4.23 5.58
CA LEU A 45 -6.87 -5.53 4.99
C LEU A 45 -5.56 -6.25 4.69
N ARG A 46 -5.45 -7.48 5.19
CA ARG A 46 -4.31 -8.36 4.99
C ARG A 46 -4.53 -9.25 3.77
N THR A 47 -3.43 -9.58 3.10
CA THR A 47 -3.42 -10.64 2.09
C THR A 47 -3.91 -11.97 2.69
N PRO A 48 -4.48 -12.88 1.89
CA PRO A 48 -4.90 -14.22 2.32
C PRO A 48 -3.93 -14.95 3.26
N ASN A 49 -2.62 -14.86 2.99
CA ASN A 49 -1.56 -15.46 3.82
C ASN A 49 -1.29 -14.73 5.16
N GLN A 50 -1.99 -13.63 5.44
CA GLN A 50 -1.89 -12.77 6.63
C GLN A 50 -0.53 -12.05 6.83
N GLN A 51 0.38 -12.13 5.85
CA GLN A 51 1.76 -11.69 6.04
C GLN A 51 1.96 -10.18 5.89
N ARG A 52 1.12 -9.52 5.08
CA ARG A 52 1.25 -8.11 4.73
C ARG A 52 -0.13 -7.48 4.51
N THR A 53 -0.20 -6.17 4.61
CA THR A 53 -1.39 -5.41 4.22
C THR A 53 -1.43 -5.17 2.71
N MET A 54 -2.58 -4.74 2.18
CA MET A 54 -2.67 -4.32 0.79
C MET A 54 -1.67 -3.22 0.46
N TRP A 55 -1.46 -2.24 1.36
CA TRP A 55 -0.45 -1.20 1.15
C TRP A 55 0.97 -1.75 1.03
N GLN A 56 1.37 -2.64 1.94
CA GLN A 56 2.69 -3.27 1.89
C GLN A 56 2.89 -4.09 0.62
N MET A 57 1.85 -4.80 0.17
CA MET A 57 1.90 -5.51 -1.11
C MET A 57 2.00 -4.56 -2.31
N LEU A 58 1.38 -3.39 -2.28
CA LEU A 58 1.53 -2.38 -3.33
C LEU A 58 2.96 -1.81 -3.34
N LEU A 59 3.57 -1.59 -2.17
CA LEU A 59 4.99 -1.23 -2.06
C LEU A 59 5.89 -2.32 -2.64
N ASP A 60 5.62 -3.59 -2.30
CA ASP A 60 6.32 -4.75 -2.87
C ASP A 60 6.19 -4.78 -4.41
N ALA A 61 5.01 -4.41 -4.92
CA ALA A 61 4.70 -4.30 -6.34
C ALA A 61 5.29 -3.04 -7.02
N GLY A 62 6.11 -2.24 -6.32
CA GLY A 62 6.79 -1.07 -6.86
C GLY A 62 6.00 0.24 -6.80
N ALA A 63 4.98 0.33 -5.94
CA ALA A 63 4.32 1.60 -5.67
C ALA A 63 5.27 2.62 -5.05
N ASN A 64 5.23 3.85 -5.57
CA ASN A 64 5.98 4.96 -5.02
C ASN A 64 5.13 5.66 -3.94
N PRO A 65 5.55 5.67 -2.67
CA PRO A 65 4.84 6.38 -1.59
C PRO A 65 4.71 7.89 -1.86
N ASP A 66 5.65 8.48 -2.60
CA ASP A 66 5.65 9.91 -2.93
C ASP A 66 4.73 10.26 -4.11
N TYR A 67 4.15 9.26 -4.78
CA TYR A 67 3.30 9.47 -5.95
C TYR A 67 2.04 8.59 -5.89
N ILE A 68 1.05 9.09 -5.16
CA ILE A 68 -0.27 8.47 -5.02
C ILE A 68 -1.31 9.46 -5.54
N LEU A 69 -2.10 9.03 -6.53
CA LEU A 69 -3.20 9.85 -7.04
C LEU A 69 -4.49 9.43 -6.34
N MET A 70 -5.26 10.42 -5.93
CA MET A 70 -6.55 10.20 -5.29
C MET A 70 -7.64 10.98 -6.00
N ARG A 71 -8.83 10.39 -6.03
CA ARG A 71 -10.05 11.08 -6.43
C ARG A 71 -10.91 11.32 -5.21
N ASP A 72 -10.75 12.49 -4.60
CA ASP A 72 -11.67 13.01 -3.58
C ASP A 72 -12.95 13.48 -4.27
N CYS A 73 -14.09 12.95 -3.88
CA CYS A 73 -15.39 13.25 -4.48
C CYS A 73 -16.38 13.71 -3.43
N ASP A 74 -17.41 14.42 -3.88
CA ASP A 74 -18.57 14.68 -3.04
C ASP A 74 -19.44 13.42 -2.99
N ASP A 75 -19.55 12.82 -1.80
CA ASP A 75 -20.27 11.57 -1.57
C ASP A 75 -21.79 11.72 -1.79
N ASP A 76 -22.32 12.95 -1.76
CA ASP A 76 -23.75 13.24 -1.92
C ASP A 76 -24.19 13.27 -3.40
N VAL A 77 -23.25 13.29 -4.35
CA VAL A 77 -23.55 13.35 -5.79
C VAL A 77 -23.75 11.95 -6.37
N GLN A 78 -25.03 11.54 -6.51
CA GLN A 78 -25.41 10.18 -6.94
C GLN A 78 -24.77 9.71 -8.27
N ASN A 79 -24.63 10.60 -9.25
CA ASN A 79 -24.05 10.29 -10.57
C ASN A 79 -22.62 10.84 -10.75
N GLY A 80 -21.96 11.20 -9.65
CA GLY A 80 -20.60 11.71 -9.66
C GLY A 80 -19.55 10.62 -9.89
N ARG A 81 -18.31 11.04 -10.19
CA ARG A 81 -17.18 10.11 -10.22
C ARG A 81 -17.01 9.48 -8.84
N ARG A 82 -16.79 8.16 -8.80
CA ARG A 82 -16.55 7.42 -7.56
C ARG A 82 -15.15 7.66 -7.00
N PRO A 83 -14.98 7.63 -5.67
CA PRO A 83 -13.69 7.82 -5.04
C PRO A 83 -12.76 6.68 -5.41
N ALA A 84 -11.50 7.01 -5.62
CA ALA A 84 -10.50 6.05 -6.05
C ALA A 84 -9.10 6.44 -5.59
N ILE A 85 -8.25 5.43 -5.45
CA ILE A 85 -6.81 5.54 -5.25
C ILE A 85 -6.14 4.91 -6.46
N GLN A 86 -5.18 5.61 -7.05
CA GLN A 86 -4.38 5.11 -8.15
C GLN A 86 -2.90 5.15 -7.74
N VAL A 87 -2.24 4.00 -7.90
CA VAL A 87 -0.80 3.86 -7.63
C VAL A 87 -0.12 3.20 -8.81
N ARG A 88 1.14 3.57 -9.05
CA ARG A 88 1.99 2.90 -10.03
C ARG A 88 2.35 1.52 -9.50
N ILE A 89 2.43 0.53 -10.37
CA ILE A 89 3.01 -0.78 -10.08
C ILE A 89 3.96 -1.19 -11.21
N ASN A 90 4.95 -1.99 -10.86
CA ASN A 90 5.95 -2.54 -11.77
C ASN A 90 6.27 -3.97 -11.34
N THR A 91 5.43 -4.90 -11.78
CA THR A 91 5.55 -6.33 -11.49
C THR A 91 5.77 -7.11 -12.79
N LEU A 92 6.02 -8.41 -12.68
CA LEU A 92 6.09 -9.32 -13.82
C LEU A 92 4.70 -9.48 -14.46
N LYS A 93 3.63 -9.42 -13.65
CA LYS A 93 2.24 -9.47 -14.13
C LYS A 93 1.83 -8.20 -14.89
N HIS A 94 2.19 -7.02 -14.38
CA HIS A 94 1.73 -5.75 -14.95
C HIS A 94 2.69 -4.58 -14.69
N ARG A 95 2.82 -3.70 -15.69
CA ARG A 95 3.55 -2.44 -15.58
C ARG A 95 2.64 -1.28 -15.97
N GLY A 96 2.41 -0.37 -15.03
CA GLY A 96 1.49 0.75 -15.22
C GLY A 96 0.85 1.14 -13.91
N PHE A 97 -0.48 1.18 -13.86
CA PHE A 97 -1.22 1.62 -12.69
C PHE A 97 -2.26 0.60 -12.26
N VAL A 98 -2.44 0.48 -10.95
CA VAL A 98 -3.64 -0.11 -10.36
C VAL A 98 -4.53 1.02 -9.83
N VAL A 99 -5.83 0.93 -10.11
CA VAL A 99 -6.84 1.84 -9.57
C VAL A 99 -7.78 1.04 -8.69
N LEU A 100 -7.87 1.42 -7.43
CA LEU A 100 -8.79 0.90 -6.44
C LEU A 100 -9.92 1.91 -6.29
N GLY A 101 -11.17 1.48 -6.42
CA GLY A 101 -12.30 2.40 -6.27
C GLY A 101 -13.58 1.68 -5.90
N TYR A 102 -14.65 2.44 -5.75
CA TYR A 102 -15.99 1.87 -5.61
C TYR A 102 -16.57 1.50 -6.98
N ASP A 103 -17.40 0.46 -6.99
CA ASP A 103 -18.23 0.13 -8.15
C ASP A 103 -19.29 1.21 -8.40
N ALA A 104 -19.87 1.25 -9.60
CA ALA A 104 -20.85 2.25 -10.02
C ALA A 104 -22.14 2.20 -9.18
N ASP A 105 -22.54 1.01 -8.73
CA ASP A 105 -23.72 0.79 -7.89
C ASP A 105 -23.46 0.95 -6.38
N ASP A 106 -22.22 1.26 -6.01
CA ASP A 106 -21.75 1.43 -4.62
C ASP A 106 -21.94 0.19 -3.73
N ARG A 107 -22.19 -0.99 -4.31
CA ARG A 107 -22.37 -2.26 -3.56
C ARG A 107 -21.07 -3.03 -3.34
N GLY A 108 -19.96 -2.51 -3.87
CA GLY A 108 -18.66 -3.13 -3.74
C GLY A 108 -17.55 -2.25 -4.29
N PHE A 109 -16.43 -2.89 -4.59
CA PHE A 109 -15.24 -2.26 -5.13
C PHE A 109 -14.98 -2.70 -6.56
N LYS A 110 -14.20 -1.85 -7.21
CA LYS A 110 -13.69 -2.01 -8.56
C LYS A 110 -12.17 -1.92 -8.52
N LEU A 111 -11.51 -2.87 -9.18
CA LEU A 111 -10.07 -2.83 -9.42
C LEU A 111 -9.81 -2.73 -10.92
N LEU A 112 -8.93 -1.81 -11.28
CA LEU A 112 -8.50 -1.62 -12.67
C LEU A 112 -7.00 -1.77 -12.76
N LEU A 113 -6.53 -2.43 -13.83
CA LEU A 113 -5.15 -2.31 -14.28
C LEU A 113 -5.11 -1.48 -15.56
N GLN A 114 -4.26 -0.47 -15.59
CA GLN A 114 -4.03 0.42 -16.74
C GLN A 114 -2.57 0.30 -17.16
N ASP A 115 -2.30 0.13 -18.45
CA ASP A 115 -0.92 0.18 -18.94
C ASP A 115 -0.36 1.60 -18.80
N GLU A 116 0.97 1.72 -18.75
CA GLU A 116 1.63 3.03 -18.69
C GLU A 116 1.29 3.87 -19.94
N GLY A 117 0.95 5.15 -19.74
CA GLY A 117 0.60 6.07 -20.83
C GLY A 117 -0.84 5.98 -21.36
N THR A 118 -1.68 5.08 -20.83
CA THR A 118 -3.09 4.94 -21.23
C THR A 118 -4.03 5.07 -20.02
N SER A 119 -5.18 5.70 -20.23
CA SER A 119 -6.27 5.74 -19.24
C SER A 119 -7.30 4.61 -19.43
N ILE A 120 -7.12 3.77 -20.44
CA ILE A 120 -7.98 2.62 -20.73
C ILE A 120 -7.56 1.48 -19.82
N ALA A 121 -8.54 0.90 -19.12
CA ALA A 121 -8.30 -0.27 -18.29
C ALA A 121 -8.05 -1.49 -19.19
N ARG A 122 -6.90 -2.14 -19.00
CA ARG A 122 -6.58 -3.44 -19.58
C ARG A 122 -7.34 -4.56 -18.88
N ILE A 123 -7.42 -4.50 -17.55
CA ILE A 123 -8.22 -5.42 -16.74
C ILE A 123 -9.17 -4.61 -15.88
N THR A 124 -10.40 -5.08 -15.77
CA THR A 124 -11.44 -4.53 -14.89
C THR A 124 -12.05 -5.68 -14.10
N VAL A 125 -12.05 -5.58 -12.77
CA VAL A 125 -12.75 -6.50 -11.88
C VAL A 125 -13.74 -5.68 -11.05
N ASP A 126 -15.03 -5.89 -11.30
CA ASP A 126 -16.14 -5.19 -10.66
C ASP A 126 -16.81 -6.05 -9.57
N LYS A 127 -17.70 -5.45 -8.77
CA LYS A 127 -18.49 -6.11 -7.71
C LYS A 127 -17.65 -6.90 -6.69
N VAL A 128 -16.44 -6.41 -6.40
CA VAL A 128 -15.57 -7.05 -5.43
C VAL A 128 -16.05 -6.69 -4.02
N SER A 129 -16.42 -7.71 -3.24
CA SER A 129 -16.79 -7.51 -1.84
C SER A 129 -15.56 -7.19 -0.98
N VAL A 130 -15.75 -6.50 0.16
CA VAL A 130 -14.68 -6.21 1.14
C VAL A 130 -13.85 -7.47 1.47
N ARG A 131 -14.52 -8.63 1.65
CA ARG A 131 -13.87 -9.89 2.06
C ARG A 131 -12.88 -10.44 1.03
N LYS A 132 -13.10 -10.13 -0.26
CA LYS A 132 -12.26 -10.60 -1.37
C LYS A 132 -11.30 -9.52 -1.87
N PHE A 133 -11.33 -8.34 -1.28
CA PHE A 133 -10.67 -7.17 -1.87
C PHE A 133 -9.14 -7.32 -1.90
N ALA A 134 -8.55 -7.83 -0.81
CA ALA A 134 -7.12 -8.11 -0.74
C ALA A 134 -6.70 -9.31 -1.61
N GLU A 135 -7.51 -10.38 -1.64
CA GLU A 135 -7.28 -11.57 -2.47
C GLU A 135 -7.24 -11.22 -3.96
N VAL A 136 -8.25 -10.49 -4.44
CA VAL A 136 -8.32 -10.08 -5.85
C VAL A 136 -7.16 -9.13 -6.20
N LEU A 137 -6.76 -8.24 -5.29
CA LEU A 137 -5.61 -7.39 -5.54
C LEU A 137 -4.31 -8.22 -5.64
N GLU A 138 -4.09 -9.17 -4.73
CA GLU A 138 -2.93 -10.07 -4.74
C GLU A 138 -2.83 -10.84 -6.06
N ASP A 139 -3.94 -11.41 -6.53
CA ASP A 139 -3.99 -12.12 -7.80
C ASP A 139 -3.60 -11.22 -8.99
N LEU A 140 -3.96 -9.94 -8.94
CA LEU A 140 -3.68 -8.98 -10.01
C LEU A 140 -2.24 -8.45 -10.00
N VAL A 141 -1.67 -8.17 -8.83
CA VAL A 141 -0.43 -7.36 -8.74
C VAL A 141 0.76 -8.09 -8.15
N ASP A 142 0.55 -9.11 -7.30
CA ASP A 142 1.66 -9.74 -6.57
C ASP A 142 2.34 -10.84 -7.39
N ASP A 143 3.66 -10.80 -7.50
CA ASP A 143 4.44 -11.84 -8.20
C ASP A 143 4.77 -13.05 -7.31
N GLY A 144 4.31 -13.06 -6.05
CA GLY A 144 4.66 -14.07 -5.05
C GLY A 144 6.08 -13.93 -4.48
N THR A 145 6.88 -13.00 -5.02
CA THR A 145 8.21 -12.67 -4.53
C THR A 145 8.18 -11.33 -3.81
N ARG A 146 8.49 -11.31 -2.53
CA ARG A 146 8.83 -10.05 -1.86
C ARG A 146 10.09 -9.50 -2.52
N PRO A 147 10.19 -8.19 -2.84
CA PRO A 147 11.48 -7.59 -3.08
C PRO A 147 12.36 -7.96 -1.90
N LEU A 148 13.48 -8.63 -2.16
CA LEU A 148 14.46 -8.90 -1.13
C LEU A 148 14.73 -7.54 -0.48
N THR A 149 14.38 -7.43 0.80
CA THR A 149 14.88 -6.35 1.66
C THR A 149 16.35 -6.23 1.32
N HIS A 150 16.79 -5.04 0.89
CA HIS A 150 18.19 -4.81 0.56
C HIS A 150 19.03 -5.57 1.59
N PRO A 151 19.90 -6.52 1.17
CA PRO A 151 20.75 -7.19 2.13
C PRO A 151 21.45 -6.08 2.88
N SER A 152 21.22 -6.06 4.19
CA SER A 152 21.87 -5.16 5.13
C SER A 152 23.27 -4.89 4.61
N ALA A 153 23.60 -3.61 4.38
CA ALA A 153 24.91 -3.20 3.92
C ALA A 153 25.97 -3.41 5.02
N ASN A 154 26.00 -4.59 5.63
CA ASN A 154 27.16 -5.21 6.22
C ASN A 154 28.07 -5.72 5.08
N LYS A 155 28.49 -4.82 4.19
CA LYS A 155 29.85 -4.92 3.68
C LYS A 155 30.72 -4.22 4.71
N ALA A 156 31.28 -5.04 5.59
CA ALA A 156 32.47 -4.67 6.34
C ALA A 156 33.49 -4.07 5.37
N VAL A 157 33.57 -2.75 5.33
CA VAL A 157 34.77 -2.06 4.87
C VAL A 157 35.74 -2.17 6.03
N SER A 158 36.40 -3.33 6.13
CA SER A 158 37.71 -3.39 6.76
C SER A 158 38.66 -2.69 5.81
N SER A 159 38.73 -1.37 5.93
CA SER A 159 39.84 -0.59 5.42
C SER A 159 40.51 0.00 6.65
N ASN A 160 41.61 -0.62 7.05
CA ASN A 160 42.62 0.01 7.90
C ASN A 160 43.19 1.21 7.13
N ALA A 161 42.46 2.32 7.10
CA ALA A 161 43.00 3.62 6.77
C ALA A 161 43.53 4.21 8.06
N VAL A 162 44.83 3.99 8.28
CA VAL A 162 45.65 4.68 9.25
C VAL A 162 45.46 6.19 9.03
N ILE A 163 44.70 6.85 9.92
CA ILE A 163 44.72 8.30 10.01
C ILE A 163 45.96 8.68 10.82
N GLN A 164 47.11 8.72 10.14
CA GLN A 164 48.30 9.38 10.64
C GLN A 164 48.27 10.82 10.14
N GLY A 165 47.52 11.66 10.86
CA GLY A 165 47.57 13.10 10.70
C GLY A 165 48.85 13.62 11.35
N ASP A 166 49.91 13.72 10.55
CA ASP A 166 51.19 14.31 10.92
C ASP A 166 51.04 15.83 11.03
N TYR A 167 50.68 16.31 12.22
CA TYR A 167 50.69 17.74 12.55
C TYR A 167 52.11 18.17 12.90
N LEU A 168 52.96 18.41 11.90
CA LEU A 168 54.21 19.16 12.09
C LEU A 168 54.51 20.04 10.87
N LEU A 169 53.92 21.24 10.85
CA LEU A 169 54.54 22.39 10.18
C LEU A 169 55.45 23.10 11.19
N ARG A 170 56.76 23.00 10.96
CA ARG A 170 57.82 23.93 11.43
C ARG A 170 59.01 23.84 10.45
N PRO A 171 59.88 24.86 10.36
CA PRO A 171 59.93 26.13 11.10
C PRO A 171 59.44 27.34 10.31
#